data_AF-A0A1J3DVG2-F1
#
_entry.id   AF-A0A1J3DVG2-F1
#
_cell.length_a   1.000
_cell.length_b   1.000
_cell.length_c   1.000
_cell.angle_alpha   90.00
_cell.angle_beta   90.00
_cell.angle_gamma   90.00
#
_symmetry.space_group_name_H-M   'P 1'
#
loop_
_entity.id
_entity.type
_entity.pdbx_description
1 polymer ?
#
loop_
_entity_poly.entity_id
_entity_poly.type
_entity_poly.pdbx_seq_one_letter_code
_entity_poly.pdbx_strand_id
1 'polypeptide(L)'
;DPKAFERCSQLHTNCYHIETSETDFSGEKVYNTPDYLKMMWRRIELLTQVLEMGFNFIFTDADIMWLRDPFPRLYPDGDFQMACDRFFGNPFDSDNWVNGGFTYVRSNNRSIEFYKFWHKSRLDYPELHDQDVFNRIKHKPFISEIGIQMRFFDTVYFGGFCQTSRDINLVCTMHANCCIGLEKKLHDLNLV
;
A
#
# COMPACT_ATOMS: atom_id res chain seq x y z
N ASP A 1 -7.94 16.17 -4.98
CA ASP A 1 -7.97 17.36 -4.11
C ASP A 1 -7.10 18.45 -4.73
N PRO A 2 -7.69 19.55 -5.21
CA PRO A 2 -6.95 20.67 -5.79
C PRO A 2 -5.93 21.29 -4.83
N LYS A 3 -6.23 21.37 -3.52
CA LYS A 3 -5.32 21.97 -2.53
C LYS A 3 -4.07 21.12 -2.34
N ALA A 4 -4.23 19.80 -2.22
CA ALA A 4 -3.10 18.87 -2.17
C ALA A 4 -2.23 18.95 -3.44
N PHE A 5 -2.84 19.07 -4.63
CA PHE A 5 -2.11 19.19 -5.89
C PHE A 5 -1.34 20.51 -6.00
N GLU A 6 -1.97 21.64 -5.63
CA GLU A 6 -1.31 22.94 -5.59
C GLU A 6 -0.10 22.91 -4.64
N ARG A 7 -0.30 22.35 -3.44
CA ARG A 7 0.79 22.21 -2.46
C ARG A 7 1.92 21.33 -2.97
N CYS A 8 1.60 20.20 -3.60
CA CYS A 8 2.61 19.34 -4.24
C CYS A 8 3.40 20.13 -5.27
N SER A 9 2.71 20.84 -6.18
CA SER A 9 3.33 21.56 -7.30
C SER A 9 4.25 22.71 -6.86
N GLN A 10 4.03 23.26 -5.67
CA GLN A 10 4.92 24.24 -5.05
C GLN A 10 6.20 23.61 -4.47
N LEU A 11 6.15 22.34 -4.06
CA LEU A 11 7.24 21.65 -3.36
C LEU A 11 8.05 20.71 -4.26
N HIS A 12 7.43 20.17 -5.30
CA HIS A 12 7.98 19.11 -6.13
C HIS A 12 7.76 19.39 -7.62
N THR A 13 8.71 18.96 -8.44
CA THR A 13 8.66 19.13 -9.90
C THR A 13 7.64 18.21 -10.57
N ASN A 14 7.37 17.04 -9.99
CA ASN A 14 6.52 16.01 -10.58
C ASN A 14 5.32 15.75 -9.67
N CYS A 15 4.20 16.40 -10.00
CA CYS A 15 2.93 16.24 -9.29
C CYS A 15 1.86 15.85 -10.30
N TYR A 16 1.01 14.90 -9.92
CA TYR A 16 -0.06 14.42 -10.76
C TYR A 16 -1.41 14.62 -10.07
N HIS A 17 -2.32 15.33 -10.73
CA HIS A 17 -3.68 15.46 -10.26
C HIS A 17 -4.49 14.27 -10.78
N ILE A 18 -4.93 13.41 -9.86
CA ILE A 18 -5.78 12.27 -10.21
C ILE A 18 -7.17 12.80 -10.54
N GLU A 19 -7.54 12.75 -11.82
CA GLU A 19 -8.91 13.03 -12.26
C GLU A 19 -9.86 11.93 -11.77
N THR A 20 -10.99 12.37 -11.22
CA THR A 20 -12.05 11.50 -10.71
C THR A 20 -13.37 11.90 -11.37
N SER A 21 -13.89 11.05 -12.26
CA SER A 21 -15.11 11.34 -13.04
C SER A 21 -16.40 11.04 -12.27
N GLU A 22 -16.38 10.08 -11.34
CA GLU A 22 -17.59 9.53 -10.72
C GLU A 22 -17.70 9.75 -9.21
N THR A 23 -16.59 10.02 -8.52
CA THR A 23 -16.59 10.14 -7.05
C THR A 23 -15.54 11.15 -6.61
N ASP A 24 -15.91 12.08 -5.75
CA ASP A 24 -14.98 13.02 -5.13
C ASP A 24 -14.29 12.34 -3.93
N PHE A 25 -12.96 12.19 -4.03
CA PHE A 25 -12.11 11.62 -2.97
C PHE A 25 -11.37 12.69 -2.15
N SER A 26 -11.72 13.97 -2.27
CA SER A 26 -11.04 15.06 -1.55
C SER A 26 -11.33 15.11 -0.05
N GLY A 27 -12.49 14.58 0.39
CA GLY A 27 -12.87 14.48 1.80
C GLY A 27 -12.58 13.12 2.41
N GLU A 28 -12.67 13.04 3.74
CA GLU A 28 -12.55 11.78 4.47
C GLU A 28 -13.56 10.74 3.95
N LYS A 29 -13.05 9.56 3.61
CA LYS A 29 -13.87 8.38 3.32
C LYS A 29 -13.78 7.42 4.48
N VAL A 30 -14.89 7.31 5.21
CA VAL A 30 -14.98 6.44 6.39
C VAL A 30 -14.65 5.00 5.99
N TYR A 31 -13.85 4.35 6.82
CA TYR A 31 -13.38 2.99 6.59
C TYR A 31 -14.51 2.03 6.20
N ASN A 32 -14.27 1.22 5.18
CA ASN A 32 -15.17 0.21 4.64
C ASN A 32 -16.55 0.70 4.14
N THR A 33 -16.68 2.01 3.85
CA THR A 33 -17.84 2.53 3.11
C THR A 33 -17.68 2.31 1.59
N PRO A 34 -18.77 2.36 0.79
CA PRO A 34 -18.68 2.20 -0.66
C PRO A 34 -17.70 3.18 -1.33
N ASP A 35 -17.65 4.44 -0.89
CA ASP A 35 -16.70 5.42 -1.41
C ASP A 35 -15.26 5.11 -1.02
N TYR A 36 -15.02 4.57 0.18
CA TYR A 36 -13.72 4.08 0.59
C TYR A 36 -13.26 2.92 -0.30
N LEU A 37 -14.14 1.95 -0.58
CA LEU A 37 -13.82 0.84 -1.49
C LEU A 37 -13.45 1.36 -2.89
N LYS A 38 -14.23 2.29 -3.45
CA LYS A 38 -13.90 2.94 -4.74
C LYS A 38 -12.52 3.61 -4.72
N MET A 39 -12.20 4.32 -3.62
CA MET A 39 -10.92 5.00 -3.45
C MET A 39 -9.75 4.00 -3.42
N MET A 40 -9.87 2.89 -2.68
CA MET A 40 -8.85 1.84 -2.62
C MET A 40 -8.64 1.14 -3.96
N TRP A 41 -9.71 0.88 -4.71
CA TRP A 41 -9.58 0.29 -6.05
C TRP A 41 -9.03 1.27 -7.08
N ARG A 42 -9.34 2.57 -6.96
CA ARG A 42 -8.71 3.62 -7.78
C ARG A 42 -7.20 3.71 -7.55
N ARG A 43 -6.72 3.46 -6.32
CA ARG A 43 -5.29 3.32 -6.03
C ARG A 43 -4.66 2.20 -6.86
N ILE A 44 -5.25 1.00 -6.87
CA ILE A 44 -4.71 -0.13 -7.63
C ILE A 44 -4.68 0.16 -9.13
N GLU A 45 -5.71 0.81 -9.66
CA GLU A 45 -5.77 1.22 -11.07
C GLU A 45 -4.64 2.19 -11.43
N LEU A 46 -4.42 3.23 -10.61
CA LEU A 46 -3.33 4.19 -10.82
C LEU A 46 -1.96 3.50 -10.78
N LEU A 47 -1.72 2.66 -9.78
CA LEU A 47 -0.45 1.94 -9.64
C LEU A 47 -0.21 0.96 -10.80
N THR A 48 -1.28 0.39 -11.38
CA THR A 48 -1.19 -0.41 -12.60
C THR A 48 -0.65 0.43 -13.77
N GLN A 49 -1.16 1.64 -13.98
CA GLN A 49 -0.70 2.54 -15.05
C GLN A 49 0.77 2.94 -14.86
N VAL A 50 1.20 3.18 -13.61
CA VAL A 50 2.61 3.47 -13.30
C VAL A 50 3.53 2.32 -13.72
N LEU A 51 3.12 1.08 -13.47
CA LEU A 51 3.88 -0.09 -13.92
C LEU A 51 3.90 -0.22 -15.44
N GLU A 52 2.77 0.02 -16.11
CA GLU A 52 2.67 -0.03 -17.58
C GLU A 52 3.53 1.05 -18.26
N MET A 53 3.78 2.17 -17.59
CA MET A 53 4.74 3.20 -18.03
C MET A 53 6.22 2.81 -17.82
N GLY A 54 6.50 1.67 -17.18
CA GLY A 54 7.86 1.17 -16.95
C GLY A 54 8.51 1.64 -15.65
N PHE A 55 7.78 2.31 -14.75
CA PHE A 55 8.34 2.82 -13.50
C PHE A 55 8.23 1.80 -12.35
N ASN A 56 9.33 1.60 -11.64
CA ASN A 56 9.27 1.04 -10.28
C ASN A 56 8.67 2.10 -9.35
N PHE A 57 8.00 1.69 -8.28
CA PHE A 57 7.46 2.64 -7.31
C PHE A 57 7.60 2.15 -5.88
N ILE A 58 7.68 3.11 -4.96
CA ILE A 58 7.27 2.94 -3.56
C ILE A 58 5.93 3.64 -3.42
N PHE A 59 4.94 2.97 -2.85
CA PHE A 59 3.67 3.57 -2.45
C PHE A 59 3.61 3.60 -0.93
N THR A 60 3.17 4.73 -0.38
CA THR A 60 2.90 4.89 1.04
C THR A 60 1.57 5.58 1.28
N ASP A 61 0.80 5.10 2.26
CA ASP A 61 -0.32 5.88 2.80
C ASP A 61 0.19 7.17 3.46
N ALA A 62 -0.66 8.19 3.52
CA ALA A 62 -0.28 9.50 4.04
C ALA A 62 -0.02 9.51 5.57
N ASP A 63 -0.47 8.46 6.27
CA ASP A 63 -0.29 8.24 7.70
C ASP A 63 0.86 7.26 8.02
N ILE A 64 1.79 7.11 7.07
CA ILE A 64 3.06 6.39 7.25
C ILE A 64 4.16 7.41 7.55
N MET A 65 4.77 7.27 8.72
CA MET A 65 5.95 8.06 9.09
C MET A 65 7.22 7.35 8.62
N TRP A 66 8.12 8.09 7.97
CA TRP A 66 9.44 7.60 7.56
C TRP A 66 10.45 8.02 8.63
N LEU A 67 10.87 7.06 9.46
CA LEU A 67 11.81 7.29 10.56
C LEU A 67 13.26 7.05 10.12
N ARG A 68 13.48 6.20 9.12
CA ARG A 68 14.79 5.89 8.51
C ARG A 68 14.64 5.55 7.04
N ASP A 69 15.79 5.50 6.37
CA ASP A 69 15.89 5.02 5.00
C ASP A 69 15.38 3.56 4.87
N PRO A 70 14.30 3.29 4.11
CA PRO A 70 13.80 1.94 3.90
C PRO A 70 14.55 1.20 2.77
N PHE A 71 15.30 1.88 1.91
CA PHE A 71 15.94 1.29 0.72
C PHE A 71 16.90 0.13 1.05
N PRO A 72 17.72 0.19 2.12
CA PRO A 72 18.58 -0.92 2.51
C PRO A 72 17.84 -2.19 2.93
N ARG A 73 16.52 -2.11 3.18
CA ARG A 73 15.67 -3.24 3.59
C ARG A 73 14.87 -3.85 2.43
N LEU A 74 14.96 -3.30 1.22
CA LEU A 74 14.30 -3.85 0.04
C LEU A 74 14.95 -5.17 -0.37
N TYR A 75 14.14 -6.13 -0.77
CA TYR A 75 14.61 -7.42 -1.30
C TYR A 75 15.02 -7.26 -2.77
N PRO A 76 16.29 -7.51 -3.14
CA PRO A 76 16.75 -7.30 -4.52
C PRO A 76 16.03 -8.16 -5.57
N ASP A 77 15.54 -9.33 -5.16
CA ASP A 77 14.88 -10.35 -5.97
C ASP A 77 13.34 -10.26 -5.95
N GLY A 78 12.76 -9.34 -5.16
CA GLY A 78 11.32 -9.16 -5.06
C GLY A 78 10.74 -8.30 -6.18
N ASP A 79 9.79 -8.85 -6.92
CA ASP A 79 8.96 -8.14 -7.90
C ASP A 79 7.94 -7.23 -7.20
N PHE A 80 7.34 -7.75 -6.12
CA PHE A 80 6.31 -7.11 -5.32
C PHE A 80 6.62 -7.28 -3.84
N GLN A 81 6.67 -6.18 -3.08
CA GLN A 81 7.05 -6.18 -1.68
C GLN A 81 6.07 -5.35 -0.87
N MET A 82 5.58 -5.88 0.24
CA MET A 82 4.47 -5.29 0.98
C MET A 82 4.69 -5.40 2.49
N ALA A 83 4.30 -4.35 3.22
CA ALA A 83 4.29 -4.37 4.67
C ALA A 83 3.25 -5.37 5.21
N CYS A 84 3.31 -5.63 6.51
CA CYS A 84 2.42 -6.56 7.17
C CYS A 84 1.76 -5.94 8.39
N ASP A 85 0.48 -6.25 8.60
CA ASP A 85 -0.16 -6.07 9.89
C ASP A 85 0.27 -7.19 10.85
N ARG A 86 0.65 -8.37 10.33
CA ARG A 86 1.24 -9.46 11.11
C ARG A 86 2.25 -10.27 10.30
N PHE A 87 3.49 -10.26 10.77
CA PHE A 87 4.58 -11.03 10.20
C PHE A 87 4.82 -12.32 11.00
N PHE A 88 4.89 -13.47 10.33
CA PHE A 88 5.06 -14.79 10.93
C PHE A 88 6.51 -15.29 10.89
N GLY A 89 7.47 -14.44 10.54
CA GLY A 89 8.91 -14.73 10.64
C GLY A 89 9.58 -15.12 9.33
N ASN A 90 8.83 -15.33 8.24
CA ASN A 90 9.37 -15.69 6.93
C ASN A 90 8.88 -14.72 5.84
N PRO A 91 9.77 -13.95 5.18
CA PRO A 91 9.37 -12.98 4.16
C PRO A 91 8.86 -13.60 2.85
N PHE A 92 9.06 -14.90 2.64
CA PHE A 92 8.55 -15.62 1.47
C PHE A 92 7.15 -16.21 1.72
N ASP A 93 6.71 -16.23 2.96
CA ASP A 93 5.48 -16.92 3.34
C ASP A 93 4.26 -16.07 2.96
N SER A 94 3.44 -16.59 2.05
CA SER A 94 2.19 -15.96 1.69
C SER A 94 1.21 -15.86 2.86
N ASP A 95 1.37 -16.62 3.94
CA ASP A 95 0.45 -16.58 5.08
C ASP A 95 0.60 -15.30 5.93
N ASN A 96 1.65 -14.49 5.72
CA ASN A 96 1.78 -13.16 6.33
C ASN A 96 0.54 -12.28 6.06
N TRP A 97 0.04 -11.61 7.09
CA TRP A 97 -1.11 -10.72 6.94
C TRP A 97 -0.63 -9.36 6.46
N VAL A 98 -0.94 -9.04 5.21
CA VAL A 98 -0.41 -7.85 4.56
C VAL A 98 -1.07 -6.56 5.02
N ASN A 99 -0.33 -5.46 4.88
CA ASN A 99 -0.79 -4.10 5.09
C ASN A 99 -0.52 -3.28 3.81
N GLY A 100 -1.55 -2.61 3.29
CA GLY A 100 -1.52 -1.81 2.06
C GLY A 100 -0.85 -0.46 2.17
N GLY A 101 -0.42 -0.06 3.37
CA GLY A 101 0.12 1.25 3.66
C GLY A 101 1.57 1.44 3.21
N PHE A 102 2.35 0.38 2.97
CA PHE A 102 3.68 0.50 2.38
C PHE A 102 3.96 -0.64 1.40
N THR A 103 4.30 -0.30 0.16
CA THR A 103 4.72 -1.28 -0.86
C THR A 103 5.88 -0.77 -1.70
N TYR A 104 6.71 -1.69 -2.17
CA TYR A 104 7.68 -1.46 -3.23
C TYR A 104 7.44 -2.47 -4.36
N VAL A 105 7.34 -1.98 -5.59
CA VAL A 105 7.04 -2.83 -6.75
C VAL A 105 7.97 -2.47 -7.90
N ARG A 106 8.56 -3.50 -8.51
CA ARG A 106 9.34 -3.38 -9.73
C ARG A 106 8.44 -3.50 -10.95
N SER A 107 8.61 -2.61 -11.92
CA SER A 107 7.93 -2.73 -13.20
C SER A 107 8.54 -3.88 -14.00
N ASN A 108 7.70 -4.88 -14.27
CA ASN A 108 7.94 -5.98 -15.19
C ASN A 108 6.59 -6.64 -15.52
N ASN A 109 6.59 -7.55 -16.50
CA ASN A 109 5.37 -8.21 -16.94
C ASN A 109 4.63 -8.94 -15.80
N ARG A 110 5.33 -9.55 -14.84
CA ARG A 110 4.68 -10.29 -13.74
C ARG A 110 3.93 -9.34 -12.81
N SER A 111 4.56 -8.22 -12.44
CA SER A 111 3.93 -7.19 -11.60
C SER A 111 2.72 -6.55 -12.30
N ILE A 112 2.83 -6.26 -13.61
CA ILE A 112 1.73 -5.68 -14.39
C ILE A 112 0.53 -6.65 -14.44
N GLU A 113 0.78 -7.92 -14.79
CA GLU A 113 -0.29 -8.93 -14.85
C GLU A 113 -0.90 -9.20 -13.48
N PHE A 114 -0.09 -9.20 -12.41
CA PHE A 114 -0.58 -9.31 -11.05
C PHE A 114 -1.50 -8.14 -10.66
N TYR A 115 -1.11 -6.89 -10.93
CA TYR A 115 -1.94 -5.72 -10.63
C TYR A 115 -3.27 -5.72 -11.40
N LYS A 116 -3.25 -6.13 -12.68
CA LYS A 116 -4.47 -6.33 -13.49
C LYS A 116 -5.38 -7.39 -12.88
N PHE A 117 -4.83 -8.53 -12.49
CA PHE A 117 -5.55 -9.60 -11.83
C PHE A 117 -6.14 -9.17 -10.47
N TRP A 118 -5.35 -8.45 -9.67
CA TRP A 118 -5.78 -7.95 -8.38
C TRP A 118 -6.92 -6.94 -8.52
N HIS A 119 -6.79 -5.97 -9.42
CA HIS A 119 -7.86 -5.02 -9.72
C HIS A 119 -9.12 -5.72 -10.22
N LYS A 120 -8.99 -6.68 -11.14
CA LYS A 120 -10.15 -7.44 -11.68
C LYS A 120 -10.85 -8.27 -10.61
N SER A 121 -10.11 -8.81 -9.64
CA SER A 121 -10.65 -9.63 -8.55
C SER A 121 -11.66 -8.90 -7.67
N ARG A 122 -11.69 -7.55 -7.68
CA ARG A 122 -12.74 -6.77 -7.00
C ARG A 122 -14.16 -7.14 -7.41
N LEU A 123 -14.35 -7.65 -8.63
CA LEU A 123 -15.66 -8.09 -9.12
C LEU A 123 -16.15 -9.37 -8.43
N ASP A 124 -15.23 -10.22 -7.98
CA ASP A 124 -15.54 -11.44 -7.21
C ASP A 124 -15.74 -11.13 -5.71
N TYR A 125 -15.24 -9.97 -5.25
CA TYR A 125 -15.26 -9.54 -3.85
C TYR A 125 -15.73 -8.08 -3.72
N PRO A 126 -16.97 -7.74 -4.13
CA PRO A 126 -17.42 -6.35 -4.27
C PRO A 126 -17.47 -5.56 -2.96
N GLU A 127 -17.53 -6.24 -1.81
CA GLU A 127 -17.62 -5.62 -0.48
C GLU A 127 -16.27 -5.52 0.23
N LEU A 128 -15.18 -5.97 -0.40
CA LEU A 128 -13.84 -5.97 0.18
C LEU A 128 -12.95 -4.89 -0.45
N HIS A 129 -12.09 -4.30 0.37
CA HIS A 129 -11.02 -3.42 -0.12
C HIS A 129 -9.85 -4.23 -0.66
N ASP A 130 -8.93 -3.53 -1.33
CA ASP A 130 -7.79 -4.11 -2.03
C ASP A 130 -6.90 -5.00 -1.14
N GLN A 131 -6.54 -4.57 0.08
CA GLN A 131 -5.75 -5.38 1.02
C GLN A 131 -6.44 -6.71 1.40
N ASP A 132 -7.75 -6.69 1.66
CA ASP A 132 -8.49 -7.92 1.98
C ASP A 132 -8.57 -8.86 0.78
N VAL A 133 -8.80 -8.31 -0.41
CA VAL A 133 -8.77 -9.10 -1.64
C VAL A 133 -7.37 -9.65 -1.91
N PHE A 134 -6.30 -8.90 -1.67
CA PHE A 134 -4.92 -9.39 -1.77
C PHE A 134 -4.74 -10.65 -0.93
N ASN A 135 -5.18 -10.62 0.33
CA ASN A 135 -5.10 -11.76 1.23
C ASN A 135 -5.86 -12.99 0.70
N ARG A 136 -6.95 -12.80 -0.06
CA ARG A 136 -7.70 -13.91 -0.69
C ARG A 136 -7.02 -14.46 -1.93
N ILE A 137 -6.38 -13.61 -2.74
CA ILE A 137 -5.92 -14.00 -4.08
C ILE A 137 -4.46 -14.42 -4.12
N LYS A 138 -3.64 -14.06 -3.12
CA LYS A 138 -2.19 -14.38 -3.07
C LYS A 138 -1.88 -15.89 -3.03
N HIS A 139 -2.87 -16.74 -2.77
CA HIS A 139 -2.75 -18.21 -2.80
C HIS A 139 -3.39 -18.85 -4.05
N LYS A 140 -3.97 -18.06 -4.97
CA LYS A 140 -4.61 -18.61 -6.16
C LYS A 140 -3.55 -19.16 -7.13
N PRO A 141 -3.86 -20.22 -7.91
CA PRO A 141 -2.91 -20.85 -8.85
C PRO A 141 -2.26 -19.85 -9.81
N PHE A 142 -3.01 -18.84 -10.23
CA PHE A 142 -2.53 -17.76 -11.09
C PHE A 142 -1.23 -17.10 -10.58
N ILE A 143 -1.05 -16.96 -9.26
CA ILE A 143 0.16 -16.36 -8.66
C ILE A 143 1.41 -17.20 -8.99
N SER A 144 1.28 -18.52 -8.87
CA SER A 144 2.35 -19.46 -9.22
C SER A 144 2.57 -19.52 -10.73
N GLU A 145 1.50 -19.44 -11.53
CA GLU A 145 1.57 -19.47 -13.00
C GLU A 145 2.33 -18.26 -13.58
N ILE A 146 2.08 -17.05 -13.06
CA ILE A 146 2.83 -15.86 -13.47
C ILE A 146 4.24 -15.80 -12.87
N GLY A 147 4.52 -16.59 -11.83
CA GLY A 147 5.82 -16.69 -11.19
C GLY A 147 6.30 -15.40 -10.50
N ILE A 148 5.37 -14.55 -10.05
CA ILE A 148 5.70 -13.28 -9.39
C ILE A 148 6.44 -13.52 -8.07
N GLN A 149 7.53 -12.79 -7.85
CA GLN A 149 8.33 -12.90 -6.63
C GLN A 149 7.81 -11.93 -5.56
N MET A 150 6.96 -12.43 -4.66
CA MET A 150 6.43 -11.65 -3.54
C MET A 150 7.36 -11.70 -2.32
N ARG A 151 7.53 -10.57 -1.63
CA ARG A 151 8.24 -10.48 -0.34
C ARG A 151 7.41 -9.69 0.67
N PHE A 152 7.44 -10.12 1.91
CA PHE A 152 6.70 -9.50 2.99
C PHE A 152 7.66 -8.91 4.01
N PHE A 153 7.49 -7.63 4.33
CA PHE A 153 8.39 -6.94 5.24
C PHE A 153 8.14 -7.32 6.70
N ASP A 154 9.22 -7.51 7.44
CA ASP A 154 9.19 -7.74 8.88
C ASP A 154 8.68 -6.49 9.61
N THR A 155 7.74 -6.68 10.54
CA THR A 155 7.14 -5.61 11.35
C THR A 155 8.14 -4.95 12.31
N VAL A 156 9.32 -5.55 12.53
CA VAL A 156 10.43 -4.90 13.24
C VAL A 156 10.92 -3.65 12.51
N TYR A 157 10.93 -3.67 11.17
CA TYR A 157 11.40 -2.55 10.34
C TYR A 157 10.25 -1.73 9.75
N PHE A 158 9.17 -2.38 9.35
CA PHE A 158 7.98 -1.75 8.75
C PHE A 158 6.80 -1.99 9.68
N GLY A 159 6.80 -1.27 10.79
CA GLY A 159 5.85 -1.46 11.88
C GLY A 159 4.59 -0.63 11.72
N GLY A 160 3.67 -0.85 12.66
CA GLY A 160 2.49 -0.01 12.80
C GLY A 160 2.04 0.07 14.27
N PHE A 161 1.15 0.98 14.62
CA PHE A 161 0.67 1.09 16.01
C PHE A 161 -0.06 -0.17 16.48
N CYS A 162 -0.63 -0.97 15.57
CA CYS A 162 -1.19 -2.28 15.89
C CYS A 162 -0.12 -3.30 16.35
N GLN A 163 1.10 -3.20 15.82
CA GLN A 163 2.24 -4.08 16.10
C GLN A 163 3.51 -3.24 16.20
N THR A 164 3.66 -2.57 17.33
CA THR A 164 4.82 -1.71 17.57
C THR A 164 6.08 -2.57 17.71
N SER A 165 7.12 -2.20 16.97
CA SER A 165 8.44 -2.77 17.17
C SER A 165 8.92 -2.50 18.60
N ARG A 166 9.62 -3.49 19.19
CA ARG A 166 10.20 -3.36 20.52
C ARG A 166 11.43 -2.46 20.54
N ASP A 167 12.01 -2.18 19.37
CA ASP A 167 13.17 -1.30 19.23
C ASP A 167 12.91 -0.27 18.12
N ILE A 168 12.56 0.95 18.55
CA ILE A 168 12.34 2.08 17.65
C ILE A 168 13.60 2.45 16.85
N ASN A 169 14.80 2.01 17.28
CA ASN A 169 16.04 2.29 16.57
C ASN A 169 16.19 1.51 15.26
N LEU A 170 15.39 0.45 15.08
CA LEU A 170 15.39 -0.36 13.87
C LEU A 170 14.35 0.09 12.84
N VAL A 171 13.28 0.74 13.29
CA VAL A 171 12.11 1.03 12.46
C VAL A 171 12.46 1.98 11.30
N CYS A 172 12.15 1.56 10.08
CA CYS A 172 12.22 2.37 8.87
C CYS A 172 10.93 3.17 8.70
N THR A 173 9.78 2.50 8.78
CA THR A 173 8.46 3.13 8.66
C THR A 173 7.54 2.72 9.80
N MET A 174 6.68 3.65 10.20
CA MET A 174 5.64 3.41 11.20
C MET A 174 4.28 3.82 10.65
N HIS A 175 3.36 2.88 10.53
CA HIS A 175 1.98 3.13 10.14
C HIS A 175 1.13 3.52 11.35
N ALA A 176 0.37 4.62 11.26
CA ALA A 176 -0.71 4.90 12.22
C ALA A 176 -1.95 4.00 11.97
N ASN A 177 -1.75 2.73 11.60
CA ASN A 177 -2.80 1.72 11.56
C ASN A 177 -3.37 1.48 12.97
N CYS A 178 -4.61 1.00 13.08
CA CYS A 178 -5.37 0.91 14.34
C CYS A 178 -5.78 2.25 14.99
N CYS A 179 -5.38 3.41 14.46
CA CYS A 179 -6.03 4.67 14.77
C CYS A 179 -7.12 4.96 13.73
N ILE A 180 -8.40 4.78 14.10
CA ILE A 180 -9.52 4.92 13.14
C ILE A 180 -10.07 6.35 13.16
N GLY A 181 -10.19 6.93 11.97
CA GLY A 181 -10.76 8.25 11.73
C GLY A 181 -9.70 9.34 11.64
N LEU A 182 -9.91 10.30 10.73
CA LEU A 182 -8.96 11.35 10.41
C LEU A 182 -8.60 12.20 11.62
N GLU A 183 -9.57 12.60 12.43
CA GLU A 183 -9.35 13.44 13.62
C GLU A 183 -8.42 12.77 14.64
N LYS A 184 -8.63 11.47 14.92
CA LYS A 184 -7.78 10.72 15.86
C LYS A 184 -6.37 10.55 15.31
N LYS A 185 -6.25 10.24 14.01
CA LYS A 185 -4.94 10.14 13.35
C LYS A 185 -4.17 11.46 13.45
N LEU A 186 -4.83 12.58 13.16
CA LEU A 186 -4.22 13.91 13.28
C LEU A 186 -3.83 14.24 14.72
N HIS A 187 -4.65 13.87 15.70
CA HIS A 187 -4.30 14.07 17.11
C HIS A 187 -3.04 13.28 17.47
N ASP A 188 -3.03 11.97 17.22
CA ASP A 188 -1.95 11.08 17.64
C ASP A 188 -0.63 11.39 16.91
N LEU A 189 -0.68 11.71 15.61
CA LEU A 189 0.51 12.06 14.83
C LEU A 189 1.11 13.42 15.22
N ASN A 190 0.32 14.34 15.78
CA ASN A 190 0.83 15.63 16.28
C ASN A 190 1.44 15.55 17.69
N LEU A 191 1.29 14.42 18.38
CA LEU A 191 1.92 14.20 19.69
C LEU A 191 3.37 13.70 19.59
N VAL A 192 3.83 13.37 18.37
CA VAL A 192 5.16 12.81 18.07
C VAL A 192 6.14 13.90 17.63
#